data_AF-A0A7X4B272-F1
#
_entry.id   AF-A0A7X4B272-F1
#
_cell.length_a   1.000
_cell.length_b   1.000
_cell.length_c   1.000
_cell.angle_alpha   90.00
_cell.angle_beta   90.00
_cell.angle_gamma   90.00
#
_symmetry.space_group_name_H-M   'P 1'
#
loop_
_entity.id
_entity.type
_entity.pdbx_description
1 polymer ?
#
loop_
_entity_poly.entity_id
_entity_poly.type
_entity_poly.pdbx_seq_one_letter_code
_entity_poly.pdbx_strand_id
1 'polypeptide(L)'
;MIRRILHLTRWELFKLRRLRMPWIILAVLVMLNQIYFWVAYTTMYDSAPADQYVVVSVPANAGEEESVIRVSCDDIEDGTVDSLLTDVPDEFREQARQEVETLRERCPEIRDQFETGRQRFANHCILPGSLANGLKSVKDTVLVLVIILAASFFGREYTLGTFRPVMSRGVRRWEFLGAKALSIALTSGAGLLILSLVVVVSSLVAALLTGEDLITADAGQWSSAAVLFGKVICILLPYIVVSLFFTVLTSSGTAGVSITLVHLLFEILTVNPLIALFSPNVGDYMLAPNVMMVSQIDFVLPANEGASVFASFVDLYLNPLLVMFAYTVVTGAAAFWLFLRRDVTGPRGE
;
A
#
# COMPACT_ATOMS: atom_id res chain seq x y z
N MET A 1 27.81 20.12 15.82
CA MET A 1 27.39 19.52 14.54
C MET A 1 25.88 19.25 14.51
N ILE A 2 25.37 18.29 15.30
CA ILE A 2 23.94 17.90 15.32
C ILE A 2 22.99 19.09 15.53
N ARG A 3 23.28 19.98 16.49
CA ARG A 3 22.44 21.18 16.75
C ARG A 3 22.27 22.11 15.54
N ARG A 4 23.30 22.23 14.68
CA ARG A 4 23.21 23.04 13.46
C ARG A 4 22.32 22.38 12.43
N ILE A 5 22.48 21.07 12.24
CA ILE A 5 21.64 20.27 11.33
C ILE A 5 20.17 20.40 11.75
N LEU A 6 19.85 20.21 13.03
CA LEU A 6 18.48 20.35 13.54
C LEU A 6 17.90 21.75 13.32
N HIS A 7 18.70 22.80 13.53
CA HIS A 7 18.26 24.17 13.27
C HIS A 7 17.99 24.43 11.78
N LEU A 8 18.86 23.93 10.89
CA LEU A 8 18.66 23.99 9.44
C LEU A 8 17.42 23.19 9.01
N THR A 9 17.24 21.99 9.54
CA THR A 9 16.05 21.16 9.29
C THR A 9 14.77 21.87 9.73
N ARG A 10 14.75 22.55 10.88
CA ARG A 10 13.59 23.35 11.32
C ARG A 10 13.27 24.47 10.35
N TRP A 11 14.30 25.14 9.81
CA TRP A 11 14.13 26.18 8.81
C TRP A 11 13.58 25.62 7.48
N GLU A 12 14.10 24.48 7.03
CA GLU A 12 13.63 23.78 5.83
C GLU A 12 12.17 23.30 5.99
N LEU A 13 11.79 22.79 7.15
CA LEU A 13 10.40 22.44 7.48
C LEU A 13 9.47 23.66 7.46
N PHE A 14 9.95 24.81 7.92
CA PHE A 14 9.18 26.06 7.84
C PHE A 14 8.94 26.49 6.37
N LYS A 15 9.95 26.34 5.50
CA LYS A 15 9.76 26.58 4.06
C LYS A 15 8.71 25.63 3.48
N LEU A 16 8.81 24.32 3.78
CA LEU A 16 7.88 23.29 3.31
C LEU A 16 6.42 23.60 3.69
N ARG A 17 6.18 24.09 4.90
CA ARG A 17 4.84 24.51 5.34
C ARG A 17 4.22 25.58 4.45
N ARG A 18 5.03 26.47 3.85
CA ARG A 18 4.55 27.54 2.96
C ARG A 18 4.30 27.05 1.52
N LEU A 19 4.78 25.85 1.16
CA LEU A 19 4.60 25.31 -0.18
C LEU A 19 3.25 24.62 -0.28
N ARG A 20 2.34 25.15 -1.08
CA ARG A 20 1.01 24.53 -1.27
C ARG A 20 1.09 23.18 -1.98
N MET A 21 2.02 23.02 -2.91
CA MET A 21 2.09 21.85 -3.79
C MET A 21 2.23 20.51 -3.03
N PRO A 22 3.17 20.31 -2.07
CA PRO A 22 3.25 19.06 -1.30
C PRO A 22 1.95 18.70 -0.56
N TRP A 23 1.26 19.68 0.01
CA TRP A 23 0.00 19.46 0.73
C TRP A 23 -1.15 19.11 -0.21
N ILE A 24 -1.21 19.73 -1.40
CA ILE A 24 -2.19 19.39 -2.43
C ILE A 24 -1.95 17.94 -2.90
N ILE A 25 -0.71 17.56 -3.17
CA ILE A 25 -0.39 16.18 -3.59
C ILE A 25 -0.72 15.19 -2.46
N LEU A 26 -0.35 15.49 -1.21
CA LEU A 26 -0.71 14.66 -0.07
C LEU A 26 -2.24 14.49 0.05
N ALA A 27 -3.01 15.57 -0.10
CA ALA A 27 -4.47 15.52 -0.05
C ALA A 27 -5.06 14.67 -1.20
N VAL A 28 -4.55 14.82 -2.42
CA VAL A 28 -4.97 14.00 -3.57
C VAL A 28 -4.67 12.53 -3.33
N LEU A 29 -3.50 12.20 -2.79
CA LEU A 29 -3.13 10.82 -2.51
C LEU A 29 -3.91 10.21 -1.35
N VAL A 30 -4.21 11.00 -0.31
CA VAL A 30 -5.14 10.59 0.74
C VAL A 30 -6.49 10.26 0.10
N MET A 31 -7.02 11.14 -0.77
CA MET A 31 -8.29 10.91 -1.45
C MET A 31 -8.27 9.65 -2.33
N LEU A 32 -7.24 9.46 -3.15
CA LEU A 32 -7.11 8.27 -4.00
C LEU A 32 -7.01 6.98 -3.18
N ASN A 33 -6.22 7.00 -2.10
CA ASN A 33 -6.12 5.88 -1.18
C ASN A 33 -7.48 5.58 -0.51
N GLN A 34 -8.23 6.61 -0.15
CA GLN A 34 -9.58 6.43 0.40
C GLN A 34 -10.56 5.86 -0.62
N ILE A 35 -10.55 6.36 -1.86
CA ILE A 35 -11.37 5.80 -2.93
C ILE A 35 -11.02 4.32 -3.13
N TYR A 36 -9.74 3.98 -3.19
CA TYR A 36 -9.31 2.59 -3.31
C TYR A 36 -9.81 1.72 -2.15
N PHE A 37 -9.64 2.19 -0.91
CA PHE A 37 -10.11 1.47 0.28
C PHE A 37 -11.62 1.24 0.24
N TRP A 38 -12.41 2.28 -0.06
CA TRP A 38 -13.87 2.17 -0.07
C TRP A 38 -14.39 1.34 -1.24
N VAL A 39 -13.78 1.42 -2.43
CA VAL A 39 -14.12 0.52 -3.55
C VAL A 39 -13.79 -0.93 -3.20
N ALA A 40 -12.63 -1.19 -2.60
CA ALA A 40 -12.29 -2.53 -2.12
C ALA A 40 -13.30 -3.01 -1.06
N TYR A 41 -13.66 -2.16 -0.10
CA TYR A 41 -14.67 -2.44 0.90
C TYR A 41 -16.03 -2.80 0.28
N THR A 42 -16.58 -1.96 -0.61
CA THR A 42 -17.90 -2.20 -1.20
C THR A 42 -17.89 -3.44 -2.09
N THR A 43 -16.83 -3.64 -2.88
CA THR A 43 -16.73 -4.86 -3.71
C THR A 43 -16.67 -6.12 -2.87
N MET A 44 -15.93 -6.13 -1.76
CA MET A 44 -15.87 -7.29 -0.88
C MET A 44 -17.15 -7.47 -0.05
N TYR A 45 -17.78 -6.37 0.38
CA TYR A 45 -19.03 -6.39 1.13
C TYR A 45 -20.20 -6.85 0.26
N ASP A 46 -20.34 -6.34 -0.96
CA ASP A 46 -21.37 -6.77 -1.91
C ASP A 46 -21.15 -8.23 -2.37
N SER A 47 -19.89 -8.68 -2.38
CA SER A 47 -19.54 -10.07 -2.66
C SER A 47 -19.66 -10.98 -1.44
N ALA A 48 -19.76 -10.43 -0.22
CA ALA A 48 -20.10 -11.18 0.97
C ALA A 48 -21.61 -11.39 0.91
N PRO A 49 -22.10 -12.62 0.66
CA PRO A 49 -23.50 -12.78 0.35
C PRO A 49 -24.30 -12.45 1.60
N ALA A 50 -24.94 -11.30 1.58
CA ALA A 50 -26.11 -11.04 2.40
C ALA A 50 -27.12 -12.09 1.94
N ASP A 51 -27.13 -13.20 2.68
CA ASP A 51 -28.05 -14.32 2.57
C ASP A 51 -28.12 -14.83 1.13
N GLN A 52 -27.23 -15.75 0.74
CA GLN A 52 -27.33 -16.34 -0.60
C GLN A 52 -28.58 -17.23 -0.64
N TYR A 53 -29.70 -16.60 -0.94
CA TYR A 53 -30.93 -17.27 -1.28
C TYR A 53 -30.66 -18.05 -2.55
N VAL A 54 -30.89 -19.35 -2.49
CA VAL A 54 -31.03 -20.10 -3.72
C VAL A 54 -32.43 -19.82 -4.24
N VAL A 55 -32.47 -19.30 -5.46
CA VAL A 55 -33.72 -19.09 -6.18
C VAL A 55 -34.18 -20.44 -6.70
N VAL A 56 -35.24 -20.96 -6.09
CA VAL A 56 -36.00 -22.09 -6.64
C VAL A 56 -37.03 -21.49 -7.58
N SER A 57 -36.82 -21.65 -8.89
CA SER A 57 -37.74 -21.19 -9.93
C SER A 57 -38.89 -22.18 -10.06
N VAL A 58 -40.11 -21.76 -9.72
CA VAL A 58 -41.32 -22.57 -9.94
C VAL A 58 -41.91 -22.18 -11.29
N PRO A 59 -42.08 -23.11 -12.25
CA PRO A 59 -42.67 -22.81 -13.54
C PRO A 59 -44.08 -22.23 -13.36
N ALA A 60 -44.32 -21.02 -13.87
CA ALA A 60 -45.66 -20.47 -13.88
C ALA A 60 -46.56 -21.24 -14.86
N ASN A 61 -47.78 -21.54 -14.45
CA ASN A 61 -48.82 -22.02 -15.37
C ASN A 61 -49.05 -20.99 -16.48
N ALA A 62 -49.43 -21.45 -17.67
CA ALA A 62 -49.54 -20.64 -18.89
C ALA A 62 -50.41 -19.37 -18.69
N GLY A 63 -49.76 -18.25 -18.35
CA GLY A 63 -50.39 -16.94 -18.16
C GLY A 63 -49.99 -16.16 -16.89
N GLU A 64 -49.28 -16.75 -15.92
CA GLU A 64 -48.83 -16.06 -14.69
C GLU A 64 -47.33 -15.74 -14.69
N GLU A 65 -46.91 -14.75 -13.89
CA GLU A 65 -45.51 -14.41 -13.68
C GLU A 65 -44.81 -15.53 -12.87
N GLU A 66 -43.58 -15.86 -13.26
CA GLU A 66 -42.73 -16.86 -12.61
C GLU A 66 -42.54 -16.53 -11.12
N SER A 67 -43.01 -17.41 -10.24
CA SER A 67 -42.86 -17.22 -8.80
C SER A 67 -41.48 -17.72 -8.35
N VAL A 68 -40.63 -16.77 -7.97
CA VAL A 68 -39.28 -17.03 -7.46
C VAL A 68 -39.34 -17.15 -5.95
N ILE A 69 -39.18 -18.36 -5.42
CA ILE A 69 -39.04 -18.59 -3.99
C ILE A 69 -37.55 -18.53 -3.64
N ARG A 70 -37.23 -17.66 -2.69
CA ARG A 70 -35.87 -17.46 -2.18
C ARG A 70 -35.71 -18.27 -0.90
N VAL A 71 -34.87 -19.29 -0.92
CA VAL A 71 -34.62 -20.17 0.22
C VAL A 71 -33.16 -20.03 0.66
N SER A 72 -32.94 -19.68 1.92
CA SER A 72 -31.61 -19.66 2.55
C SER A 72 -31.24 -21.02 3.13
N CYS A 73 -29.94 -21.29 3.33
CA CYS A 73 -29.49 -22.47 4.09
C CYS A 73 -29.98 -22.44 5.54
N ASP A 74 -30.13 -21.25 6.13
CA ASP A 74 -30.70 -21.09 7.48
C ASP A 74 -32.17 -21.54 7.51
N ASP A 75 -32.95 -21.21 6.47
CA ASP A 75 -34.35 -21.64 6.35
C ASP A 75 -34.46 -23.18 6.27
N ILE A 76 -33.50 -23.84 5.61
CA ILE A 76 -33.41 -25.30 5.44
C ILE A 76 -33.09 -25.99 6.77
N GLU A 77 -32.22 -25.40 7.60
CA GLU A 77 -31.84 -25.91 8.92
C GLU A 77 -32.96 -25.69 9.95
N ASP A 78 -33.62 -24.53 9.92
CA ASP A 78 -34.72 -24.19 10.83
C ASP A 78 -36.04 -24.92 10.52
N GLY A 79 -36.11 -25.63 9.38
CA GLY A 79 -37.31 -26.32 8.92
C GLY A 79 -38.40 -25.38 8.38
N THR A 80 -38.09 -24.10 8.21
CA THR A 80 -39.00 -23.06 7.71
C THR A 80 -39.41 -23.31 6.26
N VAL A 81 -38.60 -24.06 5.49
CA VAL A 81 -38.88 -24.41 4.08
C VAL A 81 -40.19 -25.18 3.90
N ASP A 82 -40.58 -26.03 4.85
CA ASP A 82 -41.84 -26.77 4.74
C ASP A 82 -43.06 -25.83 4.78
N SER A 83 -42.95 -24.71 5.51
CA SER A 83 -43.98 -23.68 5.53
C SER A 83 -44.04 -22.90 4.21
N LEU A 84 -42.89 -22.59 3.61
CA LEU A 84 -42.79 -21.92 2.30
C LEU A 84 -43.29 -22.80 1.14
N LEU A 85 -43.11 -24.12 1.23
CA LEU A 85 -43.58 -25.10 0.25
C LEU A 85 -45.10 -25.34 0.27
N THR A 86 -45.79 -24.85 1.31
CA THR A 86 -47.25 -25.01 1.45
C THR A 86 -48.01 -24.13 0.44
N ASP A 87 -47.42 -23.00 0.08
CA ASP A 87 -47.98 -22.06 -0.90
C ASP A 87 -47.72 -22.48 -2.37
N VAL A 88 -46.95 -23.56 -2.58
CA VAL A 88 -46.63 -24.09 -3.92
C VAL A 88 -47.71 -25.09 -4.38
N PRO A 89 -48.20 -25.00 -5.64
CA PRO A 89 -49.13 -25.97 -6.20
C PRO A 89 -48.61 -27.41 -6.10
N ASP A 90 -49.51 -28.36 -5.85
CA ASP A 90 -49.15 -29.76 -5.60
C ASP A 90 -48.30 -30.40 -6.71
N GLU A 91 -48.51 -29.98 -7.97
CA GLU A 91 -47.76 -30.45 -9.15
C GLU A 91 -46.26 -30.13 -9.10
N PHE A 92 -45.88 -29.01 -8.50
CA PHE A 92 -44.48 -28.57 -8.42
C PHE A 92 -43.82 -28.86 -7.07
N ARG A 93 -44.59 -29.32 -6.07
CA ARG A 93 -44.07 -29.54 -4.71
C ARG A 93 -43.01 -30.65 -4.66
N GLU A 94 -43.14 -31.69 -5.49
CA GLU A 94 -42.13 -32.76 -5.56
C GLU A 94 -40.82 -32.26 -6.19
N GLN A 95 -40.90 -31.48 -7.27
CA GLN A 95 -39.73 -30.88 -7.90
C GLN A 95 -39.01 -29.91 -6.97
N ALA A 96 -39.77 -29.02 -6.30
CA ALA A 96 -39.21 -28.07 -5.35
C ALA A 96 -38.55 -28.78 -4.15
N ARG A 97 -39.12 -29.89 -3.66
CA ARG A 97 -38.48 -30.72 -2.63
C ARG A 97 -37.17 -31.34 -3.10
N GLN A 98 -37.12 -31.83 -4.34
CA GLN A 98 -35.90 -32.40 -4.89
C GLN A 98 -34.79 -31.33 -5.00
N GLU A 99 -35.10 -30.12 -5.47
CA GLU A 99 -34.14 -29.02 -5.51
C GLU A 99 -33.69 -28.62 -4.09
N VAL A 100 -34.61 -28.48 -3.13
CA VAL A 100 -34.27 -28.19 -1.73
C VAL A 100 -33.33 -29.25 -1.14
N GLU A 101 -33.54 -30.54 -1.42
CA GLU A 101 -32.67 -31.60 -0.90
C GLU A 101 -31.26 -31.54 -1.53
N THR A 102 -31.16 -31.26 -2.83
CA THR A 102 -29.84 -31.03 -3.47
C THR A 102 -29.11 -29.82 -2.90
N LEU A 103 -29.85 -28.80 -2.45
CA LEU A 103 -29.29 -27.62 -1.80
C LEU A 103 -28.88 -27.90 -0.36
N ARG A 104 -29.66 -28.70 0.37
CA ARG A 104 -29.31 -29.17 1.71
C ARG A 104 -27.95 -29.89 1.70
N GLU A 105 -27.67 -30.70 0.68
CA GLU A 105 -26.36 -31.35 0.50
C GLU A 105 -25.21 -30.34 0.23
N ARG A 106 -25.49 -29.22 -0.43
CA ARG A 106 -24.51 -28.16 -0.77
C ARG A 106 -24.34 -27.09 0.30
N CYS A 107 -25.29 -26.93 1.22
CA CYS A 107 -25.24 -25.95 2.29
C CYS A 107 -23.96 -25.98 3.15
N PRO A 108 -23.35 -27.12 3.52
CA PRO A 108 -22.10 -27.09 4.27
C PRO A 108 -20.93 -26.49 3.47
N GLU A 109 -20.82 -26.77 2.16
CA GLU A 109 -19.78 -26.18 1.30
C GLU A 109 -20.00 -24.67 1.12
N ILE A 110 -21.25 -24.27 0.91
CA ILE A 110 -21.65 -22.88 0.77
C ILE A 110 -21.35 -22.10 2.07
N ARG A 111 -21.66 -22.67 3.24
CA ARG A 111 -21.34 -22.08 4.55
C ARG A 111 -19.84 -21.93 4.77
N ASP A 112 -19.04 -22.94 4.45
CA ASP A 112 -17.56 -22.87 4.58
C ASP A 112 -16.96 -21.78 3.68
N GLN A 113 -17.47 -21.65 2.44
CA GLN A 113 -17.08 -20.56 1.55
C GLN A 113 -17.44 -19.18 2.13
N PHE A 114 -18.58 -19.04 2.80
CA PHE A 114 -18.97 -17.78 3.46
C PHE A 114 -18.18 -17.48 4.71
N GLU A 115 -17.94 -18.46 5.58
CA GLU A 115 -17.11 -18.26 6.76
C GLU A 115 -15.71 -17.85 6.34
N THR A 116 -15.15 -18.52 5.33
CA THR A 116 -13.86 -18.14 4.72
C THR A 116 -13.91 -16.74 4.11
N GLY A 117 -15.00 -16.37 3.41
CA GLY A 117 -15.21 -15.05 2.82
C GLY A 117 -15.31 -13.95 3.86
N ARG A 118 -16.10 -14.15 4.92
CA ARG A 118 -16.26 -13.24 6.05
C ARG A 118 -14.96 -13.09 6.83
N GLN A 119 -14.24 -14.18 7.07
CA GLN A 119 -12.90 -14.12 7.68
C GLN A 119 -11.92 -13.36 6.80
N ARG A 120 -11.93 -13.56 5.47
CA ARG A 120 -11.12 -12.74 4.55
C ARG A 120 -11.51 -11.27 4.65
N PHE A 121 -12.80 -10.96 4.63
CA PHE A 121 -13.29 -9.58 4.77
C PHE A 121 -12.83 -8.95 6.09
N ALA A 122 -13.07 -9.61 7.23
CA ALA A 122 -12.64 -9.15 8.54
C ALA A 122 -11.12 -8.92 8.58
N ASN A 123 -10.35 -9.85 8.01
CA ASN A 123 -8.89 -9.73 7.88
C ASN A 123 -8.44 -8.61 6.92
N HIS A 124 -9.29 -8.12 6.01
CA HIS A 124 -8.92 -7.07 5.06
C HIS A 124 -9.45 -5.67 5.41
N CYS A 125 -10.62 -5.60 6.04
CA CYS A 125 -11.36 -4.35 6.25
C CYS A 125 -11.43 -3.92 7.71
N ILE A 126 -11.21 -4.84 8.66
CA ILE A 126 -11.30 -4.57 10.10
C ILE A 126 -9.90 -4.63 10.72
N LEU A 127 -9.70 -3.88 11.80
CA LEU A 127 -8.44 -3.86 12.53
C LEU A 127 -8.17 -5.24 13.15
N PRO A 128 -6.90 -5.68 13.17
CA PRO A 128 -5.70 -5.00 12.68
C PRO A 128 -5.35 -5.29 11.22
N GLY A 129 -6.05 -6.22 10.56
CA GLY A 129 -5.73 -6.66 9.21
C GLY A 129 -5.84 -5.53 8.17
N SER A 130 -6.80 -4.63 8.35
CA SER A 130 -6.94 -3.40 7.57
C SER A 130 -5.74 -2.47 7.62
N LEU A 131 -5.01 -2.42 8.75
CA LEU A 131 -3.81 -1.62 8.88
C LEU A 131 -2.67 -2.24 8.07
N ALA A 132 -2.51 -3.56 8.11
CA ALA A 132 -1.49 -4.25 7.32
C ALA A 132 -1.74 -4.10 5.81
N ASN A 133 -2.98 -4.32 5.37
CA ASN A 133 -3.37 -4.19 3.96
C ASN A 133 -3.38 -2.74 3.51
N GLY A 134 -3.87 -1.84 4.35
CA GLY A 134 -3.81 -0.41 4.11
C GLY A 134 -2.37 0.09 4.01
N LEU A 135 -1.44 -0.37 4.86
CA LEU A 135 -0.02 -0.04 4.72
C LEU A 135 0.60 -0.59 3.43
N LYS A 136 0.21 -1.79 2.98
CA LYS A 136 0.62 -2.35 1.69
C LYS A 136 0.17 -1.45 0.52
N SER A 137 -1.08 -0.99 0.51
CA SER A 137 -1.61 -0.08 -0.52
C SER A 137 -1.03 1.35 -0.41
N VAL A 138 -0.89 1.85 0.81
CA VAL A 138 -0.30 3.15 1.12
C VAL A 138 1.14 3.21 0.63
N LYS A 139 1.92 2.14 0.74
CA LYS A 139 3.32 2.09 0.27
C LYS A 139 3.43 2.44 -1.21
N ASP A 140 2.62 1.85 -2.07
CA ASP A 140 2.67 2.12 -3.52
C ASP A 140 2.30 3.57 -3.84
N THR A 141 1.30 4.11 -3.13
CA THR A 141 0.86 5.50 -3.25
C THR A 141 1.91 6.50 -2.72
N VAL A 142 2.51 6.20 -1.56
CA VAL A 142 3.54 7.02 -0.90
C VAL A 142 4.84 7.00 -1.68
N LEU A 143 5.16 5.91 -2.36
CA LEU A 143 6.37 5.83 -3.20
C LEU A 143 6.39 6.96 -4.24
N VAL A 144 5.29 7.14 -4.96
CA VAL A 144 5.15 8.21 -5.96
C VAL A 144 5.23 9.59 -5.29
N LEU A 145 4.56 9.79 -4.15
CA LEU A 145 4.65 11.04 -3.37
C LEU A 145 6.09 11.39 -3.04
N VAL A 146 6.82 10.39 -2.53
CA VAL A 146 8.18 10.56 -2.01
C VAL A 146 9.13 10.88 -3.16
N ILE A 147 8.98 10.25 -4.32
CA ILE A 147 9.74 10.60 -5.53
C ILE A 147 9.50 12.07 -5.91
N ILE A 148 8.23 12.49 -5.99
CA ILE A 148 7.86 13.86 -6.38
C ILE A 148 8.36 14.87 -5.34
N LEU A 149 8.17 14.58 -4.05
CA LEU A 149 8.56 15.43 -2.94
C LEU A 149 10.08 15.58 -2.88
N ALA A 150 10.84 14.49 -2.98
CA ALA A 150 12.29 14.52 -2.94
C ALA A 150 12.85 15.37 -4.09
N ALA A 151 12.43 15.11 -5.33
CA ALA A 151 12.92 15.84 -6.49
C ALA A 151 12.45 17.31 -6.52
N SER A 152 11.19 17.59 -6.20
CA SER A 152 10.69 18.98 -6.16
C SER A 152 11.36 19.79 -5.07
N PHE A 153 11.58 19.18 -3.91
CA PHE A 153 12.20 19.86 -2.79
C PHE A 153 13.66 20.19 -3.08
N PHE A 154 14.42 19.24 -3.65
CA PHE A 154 15.80 19.46 -4.10
C PHE A 154 15.91 20.42 -5.29
N GLY A 155 15.08 20.22 -6.30
CA GLY A 155 15.06 20.99 -7.54
C GLY A 155 14.85 22.48 -7.33
N ARG A 156 13.97 22.87 -6.40
CA ARG A 156 13.66 24.29 -6.16
C ARG A 156 14.85 25.13 -5.73
N GLU A 157 15.84 24.53 -5.07
CA GLU A 157 17.05 25.27 -4.69
C GLU A 157 17.93 25.60 -5.91
N TYR A 158 17.88 24.77 -6.96
CA TYR A 158 18.55 25.05 -8.23
C TYR A 158 17.83 26.15 -9.01
N THR A 159 16.50 26.08 -9.10
CA THR A 159 15.69 27.10 -9.79
C THR A 159 15.80 28.47 -9.10
N LEU A 160 15.77 28.51 -7.77
CA LEU A 160 15.82 29.77 -7.01
C LEU A 160 17.25 30.29 -6.76
N GLY A 161 18.30 29.52 -7.07
CA GLY A 161 19.68 29.91 -6.82
C GLY A 161 20.04 30.12 -5.34
N THR A 162 19.27 29.52 -4.43
CA THR A 162 19.37 29.72 -2.96
C THR A 162 20.63 29.09 -2.35
N PHE A 163 21.33 28.23 -3.09
CA PHE A 163 22.61 27.67 -2.68
C PHE A 163 23.67 28.72 -2.36
N ARG A 164 23.81 29.75 -3.20
CA ARG A 164 24.85 30.78 -3.04
C ARG A 164 24.71 31.60 -1.74
N PRO A 165 23.53 32.16 -1.40
CA PRO A 165 23.37 32.91 -0.14
C PRO A 165 23.43 32.04 1.11
N VAL A 166 23.11 30.75 1.03
CA VAL A 166 23.26 29.84 2.18
C VAL A 166 24.74 29.47 2.41
N MET A 167 25.47 29.17 1.34
CA MET A 167 26.89 28.84 1.44
C MET A 167 27.76 30.05 1.83
N SER A 168 27.40 31.27 1.43
CA SER A 168 28.14 32.48 1.84
C SER A 168 28.08 32.75 3.34
N ARG A 169 27.12 32.17 4.07
CA ARG A 169 27.01 32.23 5.53
C ARG A 169 27.90 31.20 6.26
N GLY A 170 28.79 30.51 5.54
CA GLY A 170 29.75 29.56 6.10
C GLY A 170 29.17 28.18 6.44
N VAL A 171 27.98 27.84 5.91
CA VAL A 171 27.40 26.50 6.08
C VAL A 171 28.16 25.50 5.20
N ARG A 172 28.63 24.39 5.78
CA ARG A 172 29.32 23.33 5.03
C ARG A 172 28.34 22.60 4.12
N ARG A 173 28.78 22.22 2.90
CA ARG A 173 27.92 21.55 1.89
C ARG A 173 27.23 20.28 2.41
N TRP A 174 27.93 19.48 3.22
CA TRP A 174 27.37 18.25 3.80
C TRP A 174 26.38 18.52 4.93
N GLU A 175 26.54 19.61 5.71
CA GLU A 175 25.56 20.00 6.75
C GLU A 175 24.23 20.37 6.11
N PHE A 176 24.31 21.08 4.97
CA PHE A 176 23.14 21.42 4.18
C PHE A 176 22.46 20.19 3.60
N LEU A 177 23.22 19.30 2.95
CA LEU A 177 22.66 18.08 2.34
C LEU A 177 22.02 17.17 3.40
N GLY A 178 22.69 16.98 4.55
CA GLY A 178 22.18 16.18 5.65
C GLY A 178 20.90 16.76 6.26
N ALA A 179 20.83 18.08 6.47
CA ALA A 179 19.62 18.74 6.95
C ALA A 179 18.45 18.54 5.98
N LYS A 180 18.73 18.51 4.67
CA LYS A 180 17.74 18.36 3.61
C LYS A 180 17.23 16.92 3.49
N ALA A 181 18.14 15.94 3.50
CA ALA A 181 17.79 14.53 3.57
C ALA A 181 16.93 14.23 4.81
N LEU A 182 17.32 14.78 5.98
CA LEU A 182 16.55 14.64 7.21
C LEU A 182 15.14 15.26 7.09
N SER A 183 15.01 16.44 6.47
CA SER A 183 13.70 17.06 6.27
C SER A 183 12.78 16.26 5.34
N ILE A 184 13.33 15.63 4.30
CA ILE A 184 12.55 14.73 3.44
C ILE A 184 12.14 13.48 4.20
N ALA A 185 13.06 12.86 4.95
CA ALA A 185 12.74 11.68 5.77
C ALA A 185 11.66 11.98 6.82
N LEU A 186 11.71 13.14 7.47
CA LEU A 186 10.69 13.55 8.44
C LEU A 186 9.33 13.83 7.78
N THR A 187 9.33 14.47 6.61
CA THR A 187 8.07 14.77 5.91
C THR A 187 7.46 13.56 5.23
N SER A 188 8.26 12.64 4.69
CA SER A 188 7.77 11.34 4.19
C SER A 188 7.23 10.48 5.34
N GLY A 189 7.93 10.43 6.48
CA GLY A 189 7.46 9.74 7.69
C GLY A 189 6.15 10.33 8.21
N ALA A 190 6.02 11.66 8.25
CA ALA A 190 4.77 12.33 8.65
C ALA A 190 3.62 12.05 7.66
N GLY A 191 3.89 12.07 6.35
CA GLY A 191 2.90 11.72 5.33
C GLY A 191 2.42 10.28 5.45
N LEU A 192 3.34 9.35 5.70
CA LEU A 192 3.03 7.94 5.95
C LEU A 192 2.18 7.77 7.21
N LEU A 193 2.50 8.47 8.30
CA LEU A 193 1.71 8.47 9.53
C LEU A 193 0.29 8.99 9.29
N ILE A 194 0.14 10.10 8.56
CA ILE A 194 -1.18 10.65 8.22
C ILE A 194 -1.98 9.64 7.42
N LEU A 195 -1.40 9.05 6.37
CA LEU A 195 -2.09 8.05 5.55
C LEU A 195 -2.49 6.81 6.35
N SER A 196 -1.61 6.32 7.24
CA SER A 196 -1.94 5.21 8.13
C SER A 196 -3.08 5.55 9.09
N LEU A 197 -3.10 6.75 9.65
CA LEU A 197 -4.17 7.20 10.54
C LEU A 197 -5.52 7.25 9.82
N VAL A 198 -5.54 7.74 8.58
CA VAL A 198 -6.78 7.79 7.79
C VAL A 198 -7.29 6.37 7.49
N VAL A 199 -6.40 5.42 7.19
CA VAL A 199 -6.79 3.99 7.04
C VAL A 199 -7.40 3.45 8.33
N VAL A 200 -6.80 3.73 9.49
CA VAL A 200 -7.37 3.30 10.78
C VAL A 200 -8.77 3.87 10.99
N VAL A 201 -8.98 5.15 10.70
CA VAL A 201 -10.29 5.80 10.80
C VAL A 201 -11.30 5.14 9.85
N SER A 202 -10.92 4.88 8.60
CA SER A 202 -11.83 4.25 7.63
C SER A 202 -12.17 2.81 7.99
N SER A 203 -11.22 2.06 8.56
CA SER A 203 -11.48 0.73 9.10
C SER A 203 -12.42 0.75 10.31
N LEU A 204 -12.29 1.75 11.19
CA LEU A 204 -13.21 1.95 12.30
C LEU A 204 -14.65 2.21 11.79
N VAL A 205 -14.79 3.06 10.77
CA VAL A 205 -16.09 3.34 10.16
C VAL A 205 -16.65 2.07 9.50
N ALA A 206 -15.83 1.30 8.79
CA ALA A 206 -16.22 0.03 8.20
C ALA A 206 -16.77 -0.96 9.25
N ALA A 207 -16.07 -1.14 10.37
CA ALA A 207 -16.52 -2.03 11.46
C ALA A 207 -17.84 -1.56 12.09
N LEU A 208 -18.04 -0.25 12.25
CA LEU A 208 -19.30 0.32 12.73
C LEU A 208 -20.47 0.07 11.77
N LEU A 209 -20.21 0.03 10.46
CA LEU A 209 -21.23 -0.25 9.45
C LEU A 209 -21.62 -1.73 9.40
N THR A 210 -20.69 -2.64 9.69
CA THR A 210 -20.95 -4.09 9.68
C THR A 210 -21.46 -4.62 11.01
N GLY A 211 -21.37 -3.84 12.09
CA GLY A 211 -21.75 -4.28 13.44
C GLY A 211 -20.81 -5.33 14.03
N GLU A 212 -19.61 -5.49 13.46
CA GLU A 212 -18.59 -6.38 14.01
C GLU A 212 -17.86 -5.74 15.19
N ASP A 213 -17.45 -6.56 16.16
CA ASP A 213 -16.77 -6.09 17.36
C ASP A 213 -15.42 -5.43 17.01
N LEU A 214 -15.23 -4.22 17.53
CA LEU A 214 -14.14 -3.34 17.13
C LEU A 214 -12.73 -3.80 17.55
N ILE A 215 -12.58 -4.74 18.49
CA ILE A 215 -11.29 -4.95 19.16
C ILE A 215 -11.15 -6.37 19.73
N THR A 216 -10.32 -7.20 19.08
CA THR A 216 -9.45 -8.18 19.79
C THR A 216 -8.04 -8.14 19.18
N ALA A 217 -7.47 -6.95 19.05
CA ALA A 217 -6.09 -6.82 18.59
C ALA A 217 -5.12 -7.25 19.70
N ASP A 218 -4.47 -8.40 19.54
CA ASP A 218 -3.45 -8.89 20.47
C ASP A 218 -2.19 -8.00 20.41
N ALA A 219 -1.43 -7.93 21.51
CA ALA A 219 -0.21 -7.15 21.60
C ALA A 219 0.82 -7.50 20.50
N GLY A 220 0.81 -8.77 20.04
CA GLY A 220 1.63 -9.23 18.92
C GLY A 220 1.35 -8.49 17.61
N GLN A 221 0.09 -8.14 17.33
CA GLN A 221 -0.32 -7.54 16.06
C GLN A 221 0.13 -6.07 15.93
N TRP A 222 0.25 -5.35 17.04
CA TRP A 222 0.80 -3.99 17.05
C TRP A 222 2.31 -3.95 16.77
N SER A 223 3.03 -4.98 17.21
CA SER A 223 4.46 -5.11 16.91
C SER A 223 4.69 -5.32 15.40
N SER A 224 3.82 -6.11 14.75
CA SER A 224 3.82 -6.31 13.30
C SER A 224 3.58 -5.00 12.55
N ALA A 225 2.66 -4.15 13.02
CA ALA A 225 2.42 -2.84 12.42
C ALA A 225 3.65 -1.92 12.50
N ALA A 226 4.36 -1.90 13.63
CA ALA A 226 5.59 -1.13 13.77
C ALA A 226 6.71 -1.63 12.84
N VAL A 227 6.86 -2.95 12.70
CA VAL A 227 7.82 -3.54 11.75
C VAL A 227 7.46 -3.20 10.31
N LEU A 228 6.17 -3.29 9.94
CA LEU A 228 5.68 -2.89 8.62
C LEU A 228 5.99 -1.41 8.33
N PHE A 229 5.81 -0.53 9.31
CA PHE A 229 6.15 0.88 9.17
C PHE A 229 7.65 1.09 8.91
N GLY A 230 8.52 0.43 9.69
CA GLY A 230 9.97 0.45 9.47
C GLY A 230 10.36 -0.08 8.10
N LYS A 231 9.73 -1.16 7.66
CA LYS A 231 9.92 -1.78 6.35
C LYS A 231 9.54 -0.82 5.21
N VAL A 232 8.43 -0.10 5.33
CA VAL A 232 8.04 0.91 4.34
C VAL A 232 9.10 2.01 4.24
N ILE A 233 9.64 2.48 5.36
CA ILE A 233 10.72 3.48 5.35
C ILE A 233 11.97 2.93 4.61
N CYS A 234 12.37 1.69 4.89
CA CYS A 234 13.49 1.04 4.21
C CYS A 234 13.26 0.93 2.69
N ILE A 235 12.03 0.65 2.28
CA ILE A 235 11.62 0.59 0.86
C ILE A 235 11.69 1.96 0.18
N LEU A 236 11.27 3.03 0.87
CA LEU A 236 11.25 4.38 0.31
C LEU A 236 12.64 4.99 0.15
N LEU A 237 13.58 4.60 1.02
CA LEU A 237 14.92 5.16 1.08
C LEU A 237 15.69 5.11 -0.26
N PRO A 238 15.85 3.97 -0.95
CA PRO A 238 16.58 3.94 -2.23
C PRO A 238 15.96 4.86 -3.28
N TYR A 239 14.63 4.98 -3.34
CA TYR A 239 13.97 5.87 -4.29
C TYR A 239 14.13 7.35 -3.95
N ILE A 240 14.20 7.71 -2.67
CA ILE A 240 14.58 9.09 -2.26
C ILE A 240 15.96 9.42 -2.80
N VAL A 241 16.91 8.49 -2.69
CA VAL A 241 18.30 8.71 -3.08
C VAL A 241 18.48 8.69 -4.61
N VAL A 242 17.79 7.82 -5.32
CA VAL A 242 17.74 7.82 -6.79
C VAL A 242 17.10 9.12 -7.30
N SER A 243 16.00 9.56 -6.69
CA SER A 243 15.34 10.82 -7.01
C SER A 243 16.25 12.02 -6.79
N LEU A 244 16.98 12.03 -5.67
CA LEU A 244 18.02 13.01 -5.38
C LEU A 244 19.10 13.00 -6.46
N PHE A 245 19.62 11.81 -6.81
CA PHE A 245 20.69 11.66 -7.79
C PHE A 245 20.30 12.28 -9.13
N PHE A 246 19.15 11.93 -9.69
CA PHE A 246 18.70 12.49 -10.96
C PHE A 246 18.39 13.99 -10.88
N THR A 247 17.87 14.46 -9.75
CA THR A 247 17.65 15.90 -9.53
C THR A 247 18.98 16.68 -9.49
N VAL A 248 20.00 16.15 -8.82
CA VAL A 248 21.33 16.76 -8.75
C VAL A 248 22.04 16.70 -10.11
N LEU A 249 21.88 15.59 -10.85
CA LEU A 249 22.44 15.42 -12.18
C LEU A 249 21.85 16.44 -13.16
N THR A 250 20.52 16.54 -13.22
CA THR A 250 19.81 17.42 -14.15
C THR A 250 19.75 18.87 -13.71
N SER A 251 20.04 19.17 -12.43
CA SER A 251 19.83 20.49 -11.80
C SER A 251 18.41 21.04 -11.95
N SER A 252 17.42 20.16 -12.14
CA SER A 252 16.03 20.55 -12.30
C SER A 252 15.13 19.59 -11.52
N GLY A 253 14.20 20.15 -10.77
CA GLY A 253 13.21 19.36 -10.02
C GLY A 253 12.29 18.59 -10.95
N THR A 254 11.81 19.22 -12.03
CA THR A 254 10.90 18.59 -12.98
C THR A 254 11.60 17.46 -13.74
N ALA A 255 12.83 17.70 -14.22
CA ALA A 255 13.61 16.65 -14.88
C ALA A 255 13.95 15.50 -13.91
N GLY A 256 14.29 15.81 -12.66
CA GLY A 256 14.51 14.80 -11.61
C GLY A 256 13.29 13.91 -11.37
N VAL A 257 12.10 14.50 -11.25
CA VAL A 257 10.83 13.76 -11.12
C VAL A 257 10.62 12.85 -12.34
N SER A 258 10.68 13.42 -13.55
CA SER A 258 10.38 12.69 -14.78
C SER A 258 11.32 11.51 -14.99
N ILE A 259 12.63 11.70 -14.84
CA ILE A 259 13.61 10.61 -15.04
C ILE A 259 13.43 9.52 -13.97
N THR A 260 13.17 9.88 -12.72
CA THR A 260 12.98 8.89 -11.66
C THR A 260 11.71 8.07 -11.87
N LEU A 261 10.62 8.72 -12.31
CA LEU A 261 9.38 8.03 -12.62
C LEU A 261 9.53 7.12 -13.84
N VAL A 262 10.19 7.59 -14.90
CA VAL A 262 10.52 6.76 -16.06
C VAL A 262 11.40 5.59 -15.67
N HIS A 263 12.38 5.78 -14.78
CA HIS A 263 13.20 4.69 -14.26
C HIS A 263 12.37 3.65 -13.50
N LEU A 264 11.48 4.09 -12.59
CA LEU A 264 10.55 3.20 -11.88
C LEU A 264 9.68 2.38 -12.85
N LEU A 265 9.03 3.06 -13.81
CA LEU A 265 8.17 2.41 -14.79
C LEU A 265 8.97 1.50 -15.74
N PHE A 266 10.16 1.92 -16.14
CA PHE A 266 11.05 1.13 -16.98
C PHE A 266 11.40 -0.17 -16.28
N GLU A 267 11.80 -0.16 -15.01
CA GLU A 267 12.09 -1.40 -14.30
C GLU A 267 10.85 -2.29 -14.22
N ILE A 268 9.69 -1.78 -13.83
CA ILE A 268 8.45 -2.57 -13.71
C ILE A 268 8.05 -3.21 -15.05
N LEU A 269 8.13 -2.47 -16.16
CA LEU A 269 7.69 -2.94 -17.47
C LEU A 269 8.70 -3.85 -18.16
N THR A 270 10.00 -3.71 -17.85
CA THR A 270 11.06 -4.42 -18.57
C THR A 270 11.53 -5.69 -17.88
N VAL A 271 11.23 -5.90 -16.60
CA VAL A 271 11.65 -7.10 -15.85
C VAL A 271 11.20 -8.39 -16.53
N ASN A 272 9.92 -8.54 -16.84
CA ASN A 272 9.39 -9.76 -17.46
C ASN A 272 10.02 -10.01 -18.86
N PRO A 273 10.11 -9.01 -19.76
CA PRO A 273 10.85 -9.15 -21.01
C PRO A 273 12.33 -9.49 -20.83
N LEU A 274 13.05 -8.86 -19.89
CA LEU A 274 14.48 -9.13 -19.68
C LEU A 274 14.73 -10.55 -19.14
N ILE A 275 13.87 -11.03 -18.25
CA ILE A 275 13.91 -12.41 -17.74
C ILE A 275 13.74 -13.40 -18.90
N ALA A 276 12.79 -13.14 -19.79
CA ALA A 276 12.53 -14.00 -20.94
C ALA A 276 13.67 -14.00 -21.98
N LEU A 277 14.36 -12.87 -22.15
CA LEU A 277 15.37 -12.70 -23.22
C LEU A 277 16.81 -13.02 -22.79
N PHE A 278 17.19 -12.77 -21.54
CA PHE A 278 18.59 -12.83 -21.12
C PHE A 278 18.86 -13.91 -20.09
N SER A 279 18.27 -13.79 -18.90
CA SER A 279 18.51 -14.71 -17.79
C SER A 279 17.45 -14.51 -16.69
N PRO A 280 17.04 -15.60 -16.00
CA PRO A 280 16.13 -15.49 -14.86
C PRO A 280 16.66 -14.58 -13.74
N ASN A 281 17.98 -14.48 -13.59
CA ASN A 281 18.60 -13.78 -12.48
C ASN A 281 18.70 -12.27 -12.69
N VAL A 282 18.25 -11.73 -13.83
CA VAL A 282 18.35 -10.28 -14.08
C VAL A 282 17.49 -9.49 -13.09
N GLY A 283 16.32 -10.02 -12.73
CA GLY A 283 15.43 -9.42 -11.74
C GLY A 283 16.10 -9.23 -10.38
N ASP A 284 17.01 -10.14 -10.01
CA ASP A 284 17.71 -10.12 -8.73
C ASP A 284 18.63 -8.91 -8.56
N TYR A 285 19.02 -8.24 -9.65
CA TYR A 285 19.88 -7.05 -9.58
C TYR A 285 19.12 -5.72 -9.74
N MET A 286 17.83 -5.76 -10.10
CA MET A 286 17.03 -4.56 -10.35
C MET A 286 16.38 -4.04 -9.05
N LEU A 287 16.20 -2.74 -8.92
CA LEU A 287 15.71 -2.16 -7.66
C LEU A 287 14.22 -2.48 -7.42
N ALA A 288 13.38 -2.33 -8.43
CA ALA A 288 11.93 -2.50 -8.32
C ALA A 288 11.50 -3.93 -7.97
N PRO A 289 12.01 -5.00 -8.60
CA PRO A 289 11.71 -6.38 -8.20
C PRO A 289 12.12 -6.68 -6.76
N ASN A 290 13.33 -6.25 -6.36
CA ASN A 290 13.80 -6.47 -4.99
C ASN A 290 12.94 -5.72 -3.96
N VAL A 291 12.50 -4.50 -4.28
CA VAL A 291 11.54 -3.75 -3.45
C VAL A 291 10.19 -4.46 -3.38
N MET A 292 9.69 -4.98 -4.51
CA MET A 292 8.43 -5.74 -4.56
C MET A 292 8.53 -7.00 -3.72
N MET A 293 9.62 -7.77 -3.85
CA MET A 293 9.91 -8.96 -3.05
C MET A 293 9.93 -8.61 -1.57
N VAL A 294 10.72 -7.61 -1.15
CA VAL A 294 10.72 -7.16 0.24
C VAL A 294 9.30 -6.83 0.67
N SER A 295 8.55 -6.06 -0.12
CA SER A 295 7.19 -5.62 0.24
C SER A 295 6.18 -6.75 0.43
N GLN A 296 6.26 -7.83 -0.34
CA GLN A 296 5.33 -8.97 -0.27
C GLN A 296 5.52 -9.85 0.97
N ILE A 297 6.69 -9.77 1.62
CA ILE A 297 6.99 -10.67 2.71
C ILE A 297 6.32 -10.23 4.02
N ASP A 298 5.38 -11.02 4.51
CA ASP A 298 4.77 -10.80 5.82
C ASP A 298 5.75 -11.25 6.92
N PHE A 299 6.32 -10.28 7.65
CA PHE A 299 7.22 -10.56 8.76
C PHE A 299 6.40 -11.03 9.97
N VAL A 300 6.08 -12.32 9.98
CA VAL A 300 5.58 -12.99 11.17
C VAL A 300 6.79 -13.60 11.85
N LEU A 301 7.15 -13.12 13.05
CA LEU A 301 8.10 -13.81 13.91
C LEU A 301 7.32 -14.88 14.69
N PRO A 302 7.37 -16.17 14.30
CA PRO A 302 6.84 -17.22 15.15
C PRO A 302 7.67 -17.22 16.44
N ALA A 303 7.00 -17.03 17.58
CA ALA A 303 7.62 -16.84 18.89
C ALA A 303 8.55 -17.99 19.35
N ASN A 304 8.52 -19.14 18.66
CA ASN A 304 9.19 -20.37 19.08
C ASN A 304 10.23 -20.92 18.08
N GLU A 305 10.53 -20.22 16.98
CA GLU A 305 11.39 -20.74 15.90
C GLU A 305 12.56 -19.79 15.52
N GLY A 306 13.20 -19.20 16.52
CA GLY A 306 14.22 -18.16 16.30
C GLY A 306 15.42 -18.55 15.41
N ALA A 307 15.81 -19.83 15.34
CA ALA A 307 16.96 -20.27 14.56
C ALA A 307 16.62 -20.63 13.10
N SER A 308 15.50 -21.32 12.85
CA SER A 308 15.02 -21.65 11.49
C SER A 308 14.54 -20.39 10.75
N VAL A 309 13.86 -19.49 11.45
CA VAL A 309 13.42 -18.19 10.90
C VAL A 309 14.62 -17.32 10.51
N PHE A 310 15.67 -17.27 11.32
CA PHE A 310 16.86 -16.49 10.96
C PHE A 310 17.62 -17.06 9.76
N ALA A 311 17.73 -18.39 9.64
CA ALA A 311 18.35 -19.03 8.47
C ALA A 311 17.56 -18.74 7.19
N SER A 312 16.22 -18.90 7.22
CA SER A 312 15.35 -18.52 6.11
C SER A 312 15.38 -17.01 5.81
N PHE A 313 15.60 -16.18 6.84
CA PHE A 313 15.81 -14.74 6.69
C PHE A 313 17.08 -14.42 5.90
N VAL A 314 18.19 -15.07 6.25
CA VAL A 314 19.46 -14.84 5.56
C VAL A 314 19.38 -15.29 4.10
N ASP A 315 18.82 -16.48 3.83
CA ASP A 315 18.81 -17.03 2.47
C ASP A 315 17.86 -16.29 1.52
N LEU A 316 16.68 -15.84 2.00
CA LEU A 316 15.67 -15.22 1.13
C LEU A 316 15.75 -13.68 1.10
N TYR A 317 16.32 -13.03 2.14
CA TYR A 317 16.16 -11.58 2.33
C TYR A 317 17.46 -10.80 2.20
N LEU A 318 18.61 -11.46 2.36
CA LEU A 318 19.90 -10.79 2.33
C LEU A 318 20.17 -10.20 0.93
N ASN A 319 19.83 -10.93 -0.14
CA ASN A 319 20.02 -10.44 -1.49
C ASN A 319 19.19 -9.17 -1.80
N PRO A 320 17.85 -9.14 -1.62
CA PRO A 320 17.09 -7.92 -1.87
C PRO A 320 17.51 -6.72 -1.01
N LEU A 321 17.81 -6.95 0.26
CA LEU A 321 18.27 -5.88 1.16
C LEU A 321 19.64 -5.35 0.75
N LEU A 322 20.57 -6.23 0.35
CA LEU A 322 21.87 -5.82 -0.16
C LEU A 322 21.76 -5.01 -1.44
N VAL A 323 20.88 -5.41 -2.37
CA VAL A 323 20.66 -4.66 -3.62
C VAL A 323 20.12 -3.27 -3.31
N MET A 324 19.07 -3.16 -2.48
CA MET A 324 18.53 -1.87 -2.06
C MET A 324 19.57 -0.98 -1.35
N PHE A 325 20.40 -1.59 -0.49
CA PHE A 325 21.48 -0.90 0.19
C PHE A 325 22.57 -0.45 -0.79
N ALA A 326 22.97 -1.30 -1.74
CA ALA A 326 23.95 -0.99 -2.78
C ALA A 326 23.47 0.17 -3.66
N TYR A 327 22.23 0.13 -4.13
CA TYR A 327 21.62 1.24 -4.88
C TYR A 327 21.65 2.54 -4.07
N THR A 328 21.24 2.49 -2.81
CA THR A 328 21.27 3.63 -1.89
C THR A 328 22.67 4.23 -1.76
N VAL A 329 23.68 3.39 -1.50
CA VAL A 329 25.06 3.84 -1.26
C VAL A 329 25.68 4.36 -2.55
N VAL A 330 25.54 3.64 -3.66
CA VAL A 330 26.15 4.01 -4.95
C VAL A 330 25.52 5.30 -5.48
N THR A 331 24.19 5.37 -5.55
CA THR A 331 23.51 6.58 -6.06
C THR A 331 23.65 7.76 -5.10
N GLY A 332 23.68 7.51 -3.79
CA GLY A 332 23.90 8.54 -2.78
C GLY A 332 25.32 9.10 -2.82
N ALA A 333 26.33 8.24 -2.94
CA ALA A 333 27.72 8.64 -3.11
C ALA A 333 27.92 9.40 -4.43
N ALA A 334 27.32 8.94 -5.53
CA ALA A 334 27.36 9.63 -6.81
C ALA A 334 26.68 11.01 -6.74
N ALA A 335 25.50 11.10 -6.13
CA ALA A 335 24.80 12.37 -5.93
C ALA A 335 25.63 13.35 -5.09
N PHE A 336 26.23 12.85 -4.00
CA PHE A 336 27.10 13.63 -3.13
C PHE A 336 28.35 14.12 -3.87
N TRP A 337 29.01 13.23 -4.62
CA TRP A 337 30.20 13.55 -5.38
C TRP A 337 29.93 14.59 -6.47
N LEU A 338 28.82 14.43 -7.20
CA LEU A 338 28.37 15.42 -8.19
C LEU A 338 28.09 16.77 -7.52
N PHE A 339 27.40 16.77 -6.37
CA PHE A 339 27.11 17.99 -5.61
C PHE A 339 28.38 18.71 -5.11
N LEU A 340 29.44 17.97 -4.79
CA LEU A 340 30.73 18.55 -4.40
C LEU A 340 31.50 19.15 -5.57
N ARG A 341 31.47 18.51 -6.75
CA ARG A 341 32.22 18.99 -7.92
C ARG A 341 31.51 20.08 -8.70
N ARG A 342 30.19 20.19 -8.57
CA ARG A 342 29.41 21.14 -9.34
C ARG A 342 29.62 22.56 -8.82
N ASP A 343 30.02 23.46 -9.72
CA ASP A 343 30.13 24.88 -9.41
C ASP A 343 28.75 25.49 -9.14
N VAL A 344 28.71 26.41 -8.18
CA VAL A 344 27.50 27.13 -7.79
C VAL A 344 27.24 28.22 -8.83
N THR A 345 26.72 27.83 -10.00
CA THR A 345 26.27 28.78 -11.02
C THR A 345 24.98 29.45 -10.56
N GLY A 346 24.81 30.74 -10.88
CA GLY A 346 23.61 31.51 -10.53
C GLY A 346 22.32 30.97 -11.17
N PRO A 347 21.16 31.61 -10.90
CA PRO A 347 19.88 31.20 -11.47
C PRO A 347 20.00 31.08 -12.99
N ARG A 348 19.69 29.89 -13.54
CA ARG A 348 19.42 29.77 -14.97
C ARG A 348 18.00 30.27 -15.13
N GLY A 349 17.85 31.44 -15.77
CA GLY A 349 16.52 31.96 -16.09
C GLY A 349 15.84 30.96 -17.01
N GLU A 350 14.79 30.32 -16.51
CA GLU A 350 13.77 29.62 -17.30
C GLU A 350 12.46 30.39 -17.16
#